data_AF-A0A957DBI4-F1
#
_entry.id   AF-A0A957DBI4-F1
#
_cell.length_a   1.000
_cell.length_b   1.000
_cell.length_c   1.000
_cell.angle_alpha   90.00
_cell.angle_beta   90.00
_cell.angle_gamma   90.00
#
_symmetry.space_group_name_H-M   'P 1'
#
loop_
_entity.id
_entity.type
_entity.pdbx_description
1 polymer ?
#
loop_
_entity_poly.entity_id
_entity_poly.type
_entity_poly.pdbx_seq_one_letter_code
_entity_poly.pdbx_strand_id
1 'polypeptide(L)' 'MDHDHNDDTLAQTDNFIVWRSQEDGDTFYHVELGGITLHFLGDEWDEFIVLMREASASKRPANKR' A
#
# COMPACT_ATOMS: atom_id res chain seq x y z
N MET A 1 -1.39 27.58 -12.35
CA MET A 1 -0.85 26.77 -11.24
C MET A 1 -1.32 25.36 -11.53
N ASP A 2 -0.62 24.67 -12.42
CA ASP A 2 -0.79 23.23 -12.56
C ASP A 2 -0.05 22.64 -11.36
N HIS A 3 -0.80 22.23 -10.33
CA HIS A 3 -0.22 21.38 -9.30
C HIS A 3 0.08 20.05 -9.99
N ASP A 4 1.37 19.80 -10.22
CA ASP A 4 1.89 18.52 -10.68
C ASP A 4 1.66 17.51 -9.56
N HIS A 5 0.43 17.00 -9.46
CA HIS A 5 0.12 15.82 -8.66
C HIS A 5 0.76 14.64 -9.37
N ASN A 6 1.95 14.28 -8.92
CA ASN A 6 2.71 13.18 -9.49
C ASN A 6 2.26 11.87 -8.83
N ASP A 7 1.13 11.36 -9.33
CA ASP A 7 0.55 10.11 -8.87
C ASP A 7 1.11 8.94 -9.69
N ASP A 8 1.63 7.92 -9.00
CA ASP A 8 2.28 6.76 -9.62
C ASP A 8 1.68 5.44 -9.10
N THR A 9 1.13 4.64 -10.01
CA THR A 9 0.56 3.33 -9.67
C THR A 9 1.67 2.30 -9.51
N LEU A 10 1.83 1.77 -8.30
CA LEU A 10 2.89 0.81 -7.98
C LEU A 10 2.46 -0.63 -8.28
N ALA A 11 1.20 -0.96 -8.01
CA ALA A 11 0.63 -2.29 -8.25
C ALA A 11 -0.89 -2.21 -8.40
N GLN A 12 -1.45 -3.07 -9.27
CA GLN A 12 -2.89 -3.20 -9.44
C GLN A 12 -3.26 -4.66 -9.71
N THR A 13 -4.40 -5.07 -9.14
CA THR A 13 -5.12 -6.31 -9.44
C THR A 13 -6.57 -5.96 -9.75
N ASP A 14 -7.42 -6.95 -10.00
CA ASP A 14 -8.83 -6.73 -10.32
C ASP A 14 -9.59 -5.95 -9.22
N ASN A 15 -9.19 -6.07 -7.95
CA ASN A 15 -9.91 -5.48 -6.81
C ASN A 15 -9.06 -4.57 -5.91
N PHE A 16 -7.76 -4.50 -6.17
CA PHE A 16 -6.81 -3.81 -5.28
C PHE A 16 -5.84 -2.95 -6.07
N ILE A 17 -5.58 -1.74 -5.57
CA ILE A 17 -4.62 -0.81 -6.16
C ILE A 17 -3.70 -0.30 -5.06
N VAL A 18 -2.42 -0.20 -5.37
CA VAL A 18 -1.44 0.56 -4.62
C VAL A 18 -0.90 1.65 -5.52
N TRP A 19 -1.00 2.90 -5.08
CA TRP A 19 -0.42 4.04 -5.75
C TRP A 19 0.21 5.00 -4.74
N ARG A 20 1.09 5.87 -5.20
CA ARG A 20 1.73 6.90 -4.39
C ARG A 20 1.46 8.28 -4.96
N SER A 21 1.36 9.28 -4.09
CA SER A 21 1.36 10.69 -4.45
C SER A 21 2.55 11.41 -3.82
N GLN A 22 2.96 12.51 -4.44
CA GLN A 22 3.92 13.45 -3.87
C GLN A 22 3.24 14.78 -3.59
N GLU A 23 3.27 15.21 -2.33
CA GLU A 23 2.63 16.44 -1.86
C GLU A 23 3.63 17.22 -1.01
N ASP A 24 3.98 18.44 -1.45
CA ASP A 24 4.88 19.36 -0.72
C ASP A 24 6.21 18.76 -0.22
N GLY A 25 6.74 17.76 -0.94
CA GLY A 25 7.99 17.07 -0.63
C GLY A 25 7.82 15.78 0.18
N ASP A 26 6.61 15.54 0.70
CA ASP A 26 6.25 14.30 1.36
C ASP A 26 5.71 13.28 0.34
N THR A 27 5.98 12.00 0.59
CA THR A 27 5.46 10.89 -0.22
C THR A 27 4.39 10.16 0.58
N PHE A 28 3.22 10.01 -0.03
CA PHE A 28 2.10 9.28 0.53
C PHE A 28 1.84 8.02 -0.27
N TYR A 29 1.47 6.95 0.42
CA TYR A 29 1.07 5.68 -0.19
C TYR A 29 -0.39 5.40 0.09
N HIS A 30 -1.09 4.92 -0.93
CA HIS A 30 -2.52 4.69 -0.94
C HIS A 30 -2.79 3.24 -1.31
N VAL A 31 -3.53 2.53 -0.46
CA VAL A 31 -3.97 1.16 -0.73
C VAL A 31 -5.49 1.14 -0.85
N GLU A 32 -6.00 0.93 -2.05
CA GLU A 32 -7.42 0.84 -2.32
C GLU A 32 -7.88 -0.62 -2.23
N LEU A 33 -8.84 -0.87 -1.34
CA LEU A 33 -9.42 -2.17 -1.02
C LEU A 33 -10.89 -2.25 -1.47
N GLY A 34 -11.20 -1.62 -2.59
CA GLY A 34 -12.54 -1.45 -3.13
C GLY A 34 -13.33 -0.40 -2.35
N GLY A 35 -13.87 -0.76 -1.17
CA GLY A 35 -14.73 0.13 -0.37
C GLY A 35 -13.99 1.00 0.65
N ILE A 36 -12.70 0.78 0.83
CA ILE A 36 -11.85 1.44 1.84
C ILE A 36 -10.52 1.80 1.17
N THR A 37 -10.00 2.99 1.47
CA THR A 37 -8.64 3.39 1.12
C THR A 37 -7.84 3.60 2.40
N LEU A 38 -6.65 3.01 2.46
CA LEU A 38 -5.69 3.26 3.53
C LEU A 38 -4.65 4.25 3.04
N HIS A 39 -4.34 5.25 3.86
CA HIS A 39 -3.34 6.28 3.59
C HIS A 39 -2.18 6.13 4.57
N PHE A 40 -0.96 6.21 4.05
CA PHE A 40 0.26 6.10 4.84
C PHE A 40 1.24 7.20 4.46
N LEU A 41 1.89 7.79 5.46
CA LEU A 41 3.15 8.50 5.27
C LEU A 41 4.26 7.49 4.87
N GLY A 42 5.37 7.98 4.31
CA GLY A 42 6.49 7.15 3.89
C GLY A 42 6.98 6.16 4.94
N ASP A 43 7.21 6.62 6.18
CA ASP A 43 7.68 5.75 7.28
C ASP A 43 6.64 4.71 7.69
N GLU A 44 5.34 5.07 7.68
CA GLU A 44 4.25 4.16 8.01
C GLU A 44 4.08 3.08 6.94
N TRP A 45 4.30 3.45 5.68
CA TRP A 45 4.28 2.53 4.55
C TRP A 45 5.37 1.48 4.66
N ASP A 46 6.60 1.88 5.01
CA ASP A 46 7.72 0.96 5.17
C ASP A 46 7.43 -0.08 6.26
N GLU A 47 6.92 0.35 7.41
CA GLU A 47 6.51 -0.56 8.50
C GLU A 47 5.34 -1.47 8.08
N PHE A 48 4.36 -0.94 7.34
CA PHE A 48 3.25 -1.73 6.80
C PHE A 48 3.74 -2.84 5.85
N ILE A 49 4.71 -2.54 4.98
CA ILE A 49 5.30 -3.54 4.07
C ILE A 49 6.07 -4.61 4.84
N VAL A 50 6.80 -4.25 5.90
CA VAL A 50 7.43 -5.23 6.80
C VAL A 50 6.38 -6.15 7.41
N LEU A 51 5.30 -5.60 7.98
CA LEU A 51 4.21 -6.38 8.55
C LEU A 51 3.59 -7.34 7.52
N MET A 52 3.29 -6.87 6.32
CA MET A 52 2.68 -7.69 5.27
C MET A 52 3.60 -8.84 4.82
N ARG A 53 4.92 -8.58 4.73
CA ARG A 53 5.91 -9.62 4.43
C ARG A 53 5.93 -10.69 5.52
N GLU A 54 6.01 -10.30 6.79
CA GLU A 54 5.96 -11.23 7.92
C GLU A 54 4.65 -12.04 7.95
N ALA A 55 3.51 -11.37 7.73
CA ALA A 55 2.20 -12.01 7.67
C ALA A 55 2.12 -13.04 6.51
N SER A 56 2.71 -12.73 5.36
CA SER A 56 2.75 -13.62 4.19
C SER A 56 3.70 -14.81 4.37
N ALA A 57 4.77 -14.64 5.16
CA ALA A 57 5.76 -15.68 5.45
C ALA A 57 5.29 -16.67 6.52
N SER A 58 4.30 -16.29 7.33
CA SER A 58 3.72 -17.14 8.36
C SER A 58 3.13 -18.41 7.72
N LYS A 59 3.77 -19.55 7.98
CA LYS A 59 3.33 -20.86 7.50
C LYS A 59 1.90 -21.08 7.97
N ARG A 60 0.95 -21.09 7.03
CA ARG A 60 -0.41 -21.59 7.27
C ARG A 60 -0.30 -22.90 8.05
N PRO A 61 -0.89 -23.02 9.26
CA PRO A 61 -0.90 -24.30 9.95
C PRO A 61 -1.58 -25.31 9.02
N ALA A 62 -0.86 -26.36 8.65
CA ALA A 62 -1.41 -27.45 7.87
C ALA A 62 -2.58 -28.02 8.67
N ASN A 63 -3.80 -27.78 8.21
CA ASN A 63 -5.00 -28.32 8.82
C ASN A 63 -4.94 -29.85 8.70
N LYS A 64 -4.50 -30.52 9.77
CA LYS A 64 -4.45 -31.98 9.85
C LYS A 64 -5.91 -32.44 9.90
N ARG A 65 -6.39 -33.01 8.79
CA ARG A 65 -7.65 -33.76 8.74
C ARG A 65 -7.54 -35.01 9.61
#